data_AF-A0A6V7VM93-F1
#
_entry.id   AF-A0A6V7VM93-F1
#
_cell.length_a   1.000
_cell.length_b   1.000
_cell.length_c   1.000
_cell.angle_alpha   90.00
_cell.angle_beta   90.00
_cell.angle_gamma   90.00
#
_symmetry.space_group_name_H-M   'P 1'
#
loop_
_entity.id
_entity.type
_entity.pdbx_description
1 polymer ?
#
loop_
_entity_poly.entity_id
_entity_poly.type
_entity_poly.pdbx_seq_one_letter_code
_entity_poly.pdbx_strand_id
1 'polypeptide(L)'
;MNSSDYSKNYNLLLEELKADDVLLEIPQVLKEEIIEESKRLSKIRSEIERLITFIDLTTLMGDDTKSRVDDLVNSAISPVKQNLQIKCASVCVYPARVVYPARVFLN
;
A
#
# COMPACT_ATOMS: atom_id res chain seq x y z
N MET A 1 -9.89 -0.85 -0.47
CA MET A 1 -10.23 0.19 -1.46
C MET A 1 -10.05 -0.44 -2.82
N ASN A 2 -11.17 -0.75 -3.46
CA ASN A 2 -11.18 -1.43 -4.75
C ASN A 2 -10.86 -0.41 -5.85
N SER A 3 -10.24 -0.87 -6.95
CA SER A 3 -10.04 -0.07 -8.17
C SER A 3 -11.32 0.59 -8.71
N SER A 4 -12.49 0.13 -8.26
CA SER A 4 -13.82 0.68 -8.57
C SER A 4 -14.16 2.00 -7.84
N ASP A 5 -13.46 2.34 -6.74
CA ASP A 5 -13.75 3.57 -5.98
C ASP A 5 -13.19 4.82 -6.69
N TYR A 6 -12.03 4.69 -7.33
CA TYR A 6 -11.43 5.75 -8.14
C TYR A 6 -12.29 6.11 -9.36
N SER A 7 -12.86 5.10 -10.01
CA SER A 7 -13.73 5.31 -11.17
C SER A 7 -15.05 5.98 -10.81
N LYS A 8 -15.59 5.72 -9.60
CA LYS A 8 -16.78 6.41 -9.10
C LYS A 8 -16.50 7.87 -8.76
N ASN A 9 -15.37 8.15 -8.10
CA ASN A 9 -14.96 9.53 -7.80
C ASN A 9 -14.63 10.33 -9.08
N TYR A 10 -14.10 9.68 -10.12
CA TYR A 10 -13.88 10.30 -11.42
C TYR A 10 -15.21 10.70 -12.09
N ASN A 11 -16.21 9.81 -12.05
CA ASN A 11 -17.52 10.13 -12.62
C ASN A 11 -18.26 11.23 -11.85
N LEU A 12 -18.13 11.26 -10.51
CA LEU A 12 -18.70 12.33 -9.67
C LEU A 12 -18.03 13.68 -9.96
N LEU A 13 -16.70 13.69 -10.05
CA LEU A 13 -15.90 14.88 -10.42
C LEU A 13 -16.28 15.37 -11.83
N LEU A 14 -16.50 14.46 -12.77
CA LEU A 14 -16.95 14.79 -14.13
C LEU A 14 -18.38 15.33 -14.17
N GLU A 15 -19.26 14.95 -13.25
CA GLU A 15 -20.62 15.50 -13.14
C GLU A 15 -20.60 16.91 -12.52
N GLU A 16 -19.78 17.13 -11.49
CA GLU A 16 -19.58 18.47 -10.91
C GLU A 16 -18.93 19.44 -11.91
N LEU A 17 -18.02 18.94 -12.77
CA LEU A 17 -17.39 19.72 -13.85
C LEU A 17 -18.31 19.99 -15.06
N LYS A 18 -19.41 19.24 -15.22
CA LYS A 18 -20.38 19.44 -16.31
C LYS A 18 -21.36 20.58 -16.07
N ALA A 19 -21.41 21.13 -14.86
CA ALA A 19 -22.39 22.15 -14.49
C ALA A 19 -22.02 23.57 -14.95
N ASP A 20 -20.75 23.82 -15.29
CA ASP A 20 -20.30 25.11 -15.83
C ASP A 20 -19.76 24.90 -17.25
N ASP A 21 -20.41 25.54 -18.23
CA ASP A 21 -20.14 25.49 -19.68
C ASP A 21 -18.72 25.94 -20.07
N VAL A 22 -17.72 25.12 -19.77
CA VAL A 22 -16.43 25.11 -20.45
C VAL A 22 -16.13 23.65 -20.75
N LEU A 23 -16.34 23.26 -22.01
CA LEU A 23 -15.66 22.13 -22.64
C LEU A 23 -14.14 22.42 -22.56
N LEU A 24 -13.54 22.18 -21.40
CA LEU A 24 -12.10 22.04 -21.24
C LEU A 24 -11.78 20.68 -21.85
N GLU A 25 -11.70 20.63 -23.18
CA GLU A 25 -10.82 19.68 -23.82
C GLU A 25 -9.45 19.92 -23.20
N ILE A 26 -9.06 19.06 -22.25
CA ILE A 26 -7.74 19.13 -21.62
C ILE A 26 -6.74 19.25 -22.78
N PRO A 27 -5.97 20.35 -22.86
CA PRO A 27 -5.00 20.56 -23.92
C PRO A 27 -4.16 19.29 -24.10
N GLN A 28 -3.90 18.91 -25.34
CA GLN A 28 -3.25 17.62 -25.64
C GLN A 28 -1.93 17.42 -24.88
N VAL A 29 -1.16 18.50 -24.69
CA VAL A 29 0.06 18.53 -23.87
C VAL A 29 -0.21 18.15 -22.40
N LEU A 30 -1.27 18.68 -21.80
CA LEU A 30 -1.65 18.35 -20.42
C LEU A 30 -2.12 16.89 -20.30
N LYS A 31 -2.75 16.32 -21.34
CA LYS A 31 -3.10 14.89 -21.35
C LYS A 31 -1.84 14.01 -21.36
N GLU A 32 -0.84 14.37 -22.16
CA GLU A 32 0.42 13.62 -22.24
C GLU A 32 1.17 13.65 -20.90
N GLU A 33 1.27 14.83 -20.28
CA GLU A 33 1.91 15.01 -18.97
C GLU A 33 1.20 14.20 -17.87
N ILE A 34 -0.14 14.22 -17.82
CA ILE A 34 -0.92 13.43 -16.86
C ILE A 34 -0.68 11.92 -17.05
N ILE A 35 -0.62 11.45 -18.30
CA ILE A 35 -0.37 10.03 -18.60
C ILE A 35 1.05 9.64 -18.18
N GLU A 36 2.05 10.48 -18.45
CA GLU A 36 3.44 10.23 -18.07
C GLU A 36 3.61 10.17 -16.55
N GLU A 37 3.07 11.15 -15.83
CA GLU A 37 3.11 11.15 -14.37
C GLU A 37 2.34 9.96 -13.77
N SER A 38 1.19 9.58 -14.33
CA SER A 38 0.45 8.39 -13.90
C SER A 38 1.26 7.10 -14.06
N LYS A 39 1.99 6.95 -15.16
CA LYS A 39 2.90 5.81 -15.39
C LYS A 39 4.06 5.84 -14.38
N ARG A 40 4.65 7.01 -14.14
CA ARG A 40 5.75 7.18 -13.19
C ARG A 40 5.32 6.79 -11.77
N LEU A 41 4.17 7.28 -11.32
CA LEU A 41 3.60 6.96 -10.01
C LEU A 41 3.27 5.46 -9.90
N SER A 42 2.72 4.87 -10.96
CA SER A 42 2.42 3.43 -11.00
C SER A 42 3.70 2.58 -10.89
N LYS A 43 4.79 3.01 -11.53
CA LYS A 43 6.11 2.36 -11.41
C LYS A 43 6.69 2.50 -10.00
N ILE A 44 6.66 3.70 -9.42
CA ILE A 44 7.12 3.92 -8.04
C ILE A 44 6.33 3.04 -7.07
N ARG A 45 5.01 2.95 -7.25
CA ARG A 45 4.16 2.08 -6.44
C ARG A 45 4.59 0.62 -6.52
N SER A 46 4.82 0.08 -7.72
CA SER A 46 5.23 -1.31 -7.87
C SER A 46 6.63 -1.58 -7.29
N GLU A 47 7.54 -0.61 -7.39
CA GLU A 47 8.85 -0.67 -6.74
C GLU A 47 8.74 -0.68 -5.21
N ILE A 48 7.88 0.16 -4.62
CA ILE A 48 7.61 0.15 -3.18
C ILE A 48 7.00 -1.18 -2.74
N GLU A 49 5.99 -1.68 -3.46
CA GLU A 49 5.36 -2.98 -3.15
C GLU A 49 6.39 -4.11 -3.20
N ARG A 50 7.35 -4.07 -4.13
CA ARG A 50 8.48 -5.01 -4.19
C ARG A 50 9.47 -4.80 -3.04
N LEU A 51 9.76 -3.57 -2.63
CA LEU A 51 10.67 -3.32 -1.50
C LEU A 51 10.13 -3.91 -0.19
N ILE A 52 8.81 -3.87 0.01
CA ILE A 52 8.16 -4.45 1.19
C ILE A 52 8.49 -5.95 1.32
N THR A 53 8.59 -6.69 0.22
CA THR A 53 8.90 -8.13 0.25
C THR A 53 10.33 -8.46 0.69
N PHE A 54 11.17 -7.44 0.92
CA PHE A 54 12.52 -7.59 1.46
C PHE A 54 12.64 -7.08 2.91
N ILE A 55 11.55 -6.60 3.51
CA ILE A 55 11.56 -6.03 4.86
C ILE A 55 11.44 -7.13 5.91
N ASP A 56 12.34 -7.12 6.87
CA ASP A 56 12.18 -7.79 8.16
C ASP A 56 11.54 -6.82 9.15
N LEU A 57 10.23 -6.94 9.36
CA LEU A 57 9.49 -5.99 10.17
C LEU A 57 9.86 -6.19 11.65
N THR A 58 10.42 -5.16 12.28
CA THR A 58 11.16 -5.32 13.54
C THR A 58 10.45 -4.66 14.73
N THR A 59 10.42 -5.34 15.88
CA THR A 59 10.24 -4.72 17.20
C THR A 59 11.25 -5.30 18.19
N LEU A 60 12.08 -4.45 18.78
CA LEU A 60 13.11 -4.82 19.75
C LEU A 60 12.98 -3.93 21.00
N MET A 61 11.75 -3.77 21.47
CA MET A 61 11.47 -2.97 22.66
C MET A 61 11.52 -3.87 23.89
N GLY A 62 12.15 -3.38 24.96
CA GLY A 62 12.31 -4.16 26.20
C GLY A 62 10.99 -4.54 26.87
N ASP A 63 9.93 -3.80 26.58
CA ASP A 63 8.57 -3.97 27.11
C ASP A 63 7.60 -4.61 26.09
N ASP A 64 8.10 -5.17 24.99
CA ASP A 64 7.24 -5.79 23.96
C ASP A 64 6.30 -6.81 24.61
N THR A 65 5.00 -6.60 24.50
CA THR A 65 3.99 -7.55 25.00
C THR A 65 3.63 -8.57 23.93
N LYS A 66 2.96 -9.67 24.30
CA LYS A 66 2.43 -10.63 23.33
C LYS A 66 1.54 -9.94 22.29
N SER A 67 0.62 -9.08 22.73
CA SER A 67 -0.29 -8.35 21.85
C SER A 67 0.47 -7.50 20.82
N ARG A 68 1.54 -6.83 21.24
CA ARG A 68 2.36 -6.00 20.33
C ARG A 68 3.07 -6.83 19.27
N VAL A 69 3.53 -8.02 19.63
CA VAL A 69 4.13 -8.97 18.67
C VAL A 69 3.06 -9.52 17.72
N ASP A 70 1.85 -9.83 18.20
CA ASP A 70 0.73 -10.26 17.35
C ASP A 70 0.35 -9.15 16.34
N ASP A 71 0.30 -7.88 16.78
CA ASP A 71 0.04 -6.73 15.91
C ASP A 71 1.15 -6.52 14.86
N LEU A 72 2.41 -6.72 15.25
CA LEU A 72 3.55 -6.69 14.32
C LEU A 72 3.39 -7.78 13.24
N VAL A 73 3.08 -9.01 13.64
CA VAL A 73 2.88 -10.14 12.71
C VAL A 73 1.70 -9.87 11.76
N ASN A 74 0.57 -9.36 12.28
CA ASN A 74 -0.57 -8.99 11.45
C ASN A 74 -0.20 -7.92 10.41
N SER A 75 0.64 -6.96 10.81
CA SER A 75 1.14 -5.90 9.91
C SER A 75 2.10 -6.45 8.86
N ALA A 76 2.94 -7.44 9.22
CA ALA A 76 3.85 -8.10 8.29
C ALA A 76 3.12 -8.99 7.26
N ILE A 77 1.98 -9.60 7.63
CA ILE A 77 1.17 -10.44 6.74
C ILE A 77 0.32 -9.62 5.78
N SER A 78 -0.10 -8.41 6.16
CA SER A 78 -0.92 -7.54 5.32
C SER A 78 -0.45 -6.07 5.38
N PRO A 79 0.78 -5.78 4.93
CA PRO A 79 1.35 -4.43 4.96
C PRO A 79 0.61 -3.48 4.01
N VAL A 80 0.05 -4.00 2.91
CA VAL A 80 -0.72 -3.22 1.93
C VAL A 80 -2.15 -3.74 1.91
N LYS A 81 -3.08 -3.01 2.55
CA LYS A 81 -4.49 -3.41 2.68
C LYS A 81 -5.19 -3.68 1.34
N GLN A 82 -4.75 -3.03 0.28
CA GLN A 82 -5.29 -3.15 -1.08
C GLN A 82 -4.67 -4.32 -1.86
N ASN A 83 -3.56 -4.90 -1.40
CA ASN A 83 -2.85 -5.97 -2.09
C ASN A 83 -2.36 -7.03 -1.08
N LEU A 84 -3.21 -8.03 -0.82
CA LEU A 84 -2.97 -9.10 0.16
C LEU A 84 -1.87 -10.10 -0.27
N GLN A 85 -1.35 -10.00 -1.50
CA GLN A 85 -0.25 -10.83 -1.96
C GLN A 85 1.12 -10.32 -1.49
N ILE A 86 1.20 -9.03 -1.13
CA ILE A 86 2.42 -8.43 -0.62
C ILE A 86 2.51 -8.69 0.87
N LYS A 87 3.60 -9.32 1.30
CA LYS A 87 3.96 -9.56 2.70
C LYS A 87 5.37 -9.06 2.94
N CYS A 88 5.68 -8.72 4.19
CA CYS A 88 7.07 -8.59 4.60
C CYS A 88 7.79 -9.94 4.49
N ALA A 89 9.12 -9.91 4.33
CA ALA A 89 9.94 -11.13 4.26
C ALA A 89 9.86 -11.92 5.58
N SER A 90 9.99 -11.21 6.70
CA SER A 90 9.93 -11.80 8.02
C SER A 90 9.55 -10.78 9.11
N VAL A 91 9.53 -11.24 10.36
CA VAL A 91 9.48 -10.39 11.56
C VAL A 91 10.74 -10.60 12.40
N CYS A 92 11.27 -9.52 12.95
CA CYS A 92 12.44 -9.55 13.84
C CYS A 92 12.03 -9.11 15.25
N VAL A 93 12.22 -10.00 16.23
CA VAL A 93 11.83 -9.78 17.63
C VAL A 93 12.90 -10.32 18.58
N TYR A 94 12.88 -9.89 19.84
CA TYR A 94 13.74 -10.49 20.86
C TYR A 94 13.49 -12.00 21.01
N PRO A 95 14.52 -12.82 21.30
CA PRO A 95 14.39 -14.28 21.42
C PRO A 95 13.28 -14.74 22.39
N ALA A 96 13.08 -14.02 23.49
CA ALA A 96 12.03 -14.31 24.47
C ALA A 96 10.60 -14.24 23.90
N ARG A 97 10.42 -13.64 22.72
CA ARG A 97 9.13 -13.50 22.01
C ARG A 97 8.92 -14.52 20.89
N VAL A 98 9.95 -15.27 20.51
CA VAL A 98 9.89 -16.33 19.48
C VAL A 98 9.07 -17.55 19.94
N VAL A 99 8.82 -17.68 21.25
CA VAL A 99 8.13 -18.84 21.86
C VAL A 99 6.62 -18.87 21.56
N TYR A 100 6.05 -17.74 21.13
CA TYR A 100 4.69 -17.72 20.60
C TYR A 100 4.71 -18.17 19.13
N PRO A 101 3.64 -18.77 18.58
CA PRO A 101 3.58 -19.22 17.19
C PRO A 101 3.53 -18.05 16.18
N ALA A 102 4.38 -17.04 16.34
CA ALA A 102 4.78 -16.15 15.28
C ALA A 102 5.46 -17.04 14.25
N ARG A 103 4.72 -17.37 13.19
CA ARG A 103 5.23 -18.12 12.03
C ARG A 103 6.53 -17.48 11.57
N VAL A 104 7.65 -18.08 11.94
CA VAL A 104 9.01 -17.55 11.68
C VAL A 104 9.36 -17.57 10.19
N PHE A 105 8.51 -18.16 9.35
CA PHE A 105 8.67 -18.14 7.91
C PHE A 105 7.30 -17.84 7.26
N LEU A 106 7.16 -16.63 6.73
CA LEU A 106 6.05 -16.25 5.85
C LEU A 106 6.40 -16.67 4.41
N ASN A 107 6.49 -17.97 4.15
CA ASN A 107 6.48 -18.49 2.77
C ASN A 107 5.03 -18.67 2.30
#